data_AF-A0A7W1MZ28-F1
#
_entry.id   AF-A0A7W1MZ28-F1
#
_cell.length_a   1.000
_cell.length_b   1.000
_cell.length_c   1.000
_cell.angle_alpha   90.00
_cell.angle_beta   90.00
_cell.angle_gamma   90.00
#
_symmetry.space_group_name_H-M   'P 1'
#
loop_
_entity.id
_entity.type
_entity.pdbx_description
1 polymer ?
#
loop_
_entity_poly.entity_id
_entity_poly.type
_entity_poly.pdbx_seq_one_letter_code
_entity_poly.pdbx_strand_id
1 'polypeptide(L)'
;ATEALEIATYDALEHLARYVGDEQTAKLAASIRADEERMLAKLRAELPKLTEAMARAEIGGEPSYDASTTGAADAARAGGEKVRETAKRADASGRKAARQARKVPGVAQAEGQVKGAAADEADIPIADYDKQNAADIVARLGELSQVDLAKVDSYERKHANRKGVLEKVNSLRGEEPWPGYDELTAEEVRQALAGLDDKRVAEIREYERRHKGRKQVLEASERELSEA
;
A
#
# COMPACT_ATOMS: atom_id res chain seq x y z
N ALA A 1 13.32 6.07 5.13
CA ALA A 1 12.79 5.05 6.05
C ALA A 1 11.98 3.99 5.29
N THR A 2 11.16 4.39 4.32
CA THR A 2 10.22 3.52 3.58
C THR A 2 10.85 2.27 2.97
N GLU A 3 11.95 2.38 2.20
CA GLU A 3 12.57 1.20 1.57
C GLU A 3 13.01 0.11 2.55
N ALA A 4 13.58 0.48 3.70
CA ALA A 4 14.06 -0.49 4.68
C ALA A 4 12.88 -1.25 5.34
N LEU A 5 11.76 -0.58 5.54
CA LEU A 5 10.53 -1.18 6.05
C LEU A 5 9.91 -2.13 5.02
N GLU A 6 9.86 -1.73 3.74
CA GLU A 6 9.36 -2.59 2.66
C GLU A 6 10.24 -3.83 2.49
N ILE A 7 11.58 -3.69 2.54
CA ILE A 7 12.52 -4.84 2.53
C ILE A 7 12.18 -5.83 3.65
N ALA A 8 12.05 -5.34 4.89
CA ALA A 8 11.71 -6.19 6.04
C ALA A 8 10.33 -6.85 5.90
N THR A 9 9.37 -6.16 5.25
CA THR A 9 8.04 -6.71 5.00
C THR A 9 8.09 -7.85 4.01
N TYR A 10 8.78 -7.69 2.88
CA TYR A 10 8.90 -8.75 1.88
C TYR A 10 9.80 -9.90 2.36
N ASP A 11 10.77 -9.65 3.24
CA ASP A 11 11.49 -10.71 3.96
C ASP A 11 10.53 -11.59 4.79
N ALA A 12 9.66 -10.97 5.59
CA ALA A 12 8.69 -11.69 6.41
C ALA A 12 7.69 -12.48 5.55
N LEU A 13 7.21 -11.90 4.44
CA LEU A 13 6.31 -12.56 3.50
C LEU A 13 6.97 -13.74 2.78
N GLU A 14 8.22 -13.58 2.33
CA GLU A 14 8.97 -14.67 1.71
C GLU A 14 9.16 -15.83 2.70
N HIS A 15 9.49 -15.52 3.96
CA HIS A 15 9.64 -16.54 5.01
C HIS A 15 8.33 -17.30 5.26
N LEU A 16 7.21 -16.58 5.41
CA LEU A 16 5.90 -17.18 5.60
C LEU A 16 5.47 -18.04 4.40
N ALA A 17 5.66 -17.53 3.18
CA ALA A 17 5.29 -18.23 1.95
C ALA A 17 6.04 -19.56 1.81
N ARG A 18 7.36 -19.56 2.09
CA ARG A 18 8.15 -20.81 2.13
C ARG A 18 7.65 -21.78 3.20
N TYR A 19 7.33 -21.27 4.39
CA TYR A 19 6.85 -22.10 5.49
C TYR A 19 5.56 -22.86 5.14
N VAL A 20 4.66 -22.23 4.39
CA VAL A 20 3.40 -22.85 3.95
C VAL A 20 3.49 -23.55 2.58
N GLY A 21 4.67 -23.57 1.95
CA GLY A 21 4.91 -24.22 0.66
C GLY A 21 4.41 -23.44 -0.57
N ASP A 22 4.12 -22.15 -0.44
CA ASP A 22 3.73 -21.28 -1.54
C ASP A 22 4.97 -20.69 -2.25
N GLU A 23 5.55 -21.50 -3.13
CA GLU A 23 6.75 -21.15 -3.91
C GLU A 23 6.53 -19.98 -4.88
N GLN A 24 5.30 -19.77 -5.36
CA GLN A 24 5.00 -18.68 -6.28
C GLN A 24 5.09 -17.34 -5.53
N THR A 25 4.49 -17.27 -4.35
CA THR A 25 4.55 -16.09 -3.49
C THR A 25 5.93 -15.82 -2.95
N ALA A 26 6.67 -16.86 -2.54
CA ALA A 26 8.04 -16.71 -2.08
C ALA A 26 8.93 -16.08 -3.15
N LYS A 27 8.83 -16.53 -4.41
CA LYS A 27 9.57 -15.95 -5.54
C LYS A 27 9.17 -14.52 -5.84
N LEU A 28 7.88 -14.21 -5.75
CA LEU A 28 7.38 -12.87 -5.99
C LEU A 28 7.85 -11.90 -4.89
N ALA A 29 7.74 -12.28 -3.62
CA ALA A 29 8.25 -11.51 -2.50
C ALA A 29 9.78 -11.27 -2.62
N ALA A 30 10.54 -12.31 -2.98
CA ALA A 30 11.98 -12.19 -3.22
C ALA A 30 12.32 -11.20 -4.35
N SER A 31 11.55 -11.23 -5.44
CA SER A 31 11.71 -10.30 -6.56
C SER A 31 11.45 -8.86 -6.13
N ILE A 32 10.38 -8.63 -5.37
CA ILE A 32 10.03 -7.27 -4.92
C ILE A 32 11.10 -6.77 -3.93
N ARG A 33 11.50 -7.58 -2.95
CA ARG A 33 12.60 -7.22 -2.03
C ARG A 33 13.86 -6.80 -2.79
N ALA A 34 14.24 -7.55 -3.83
CA ALA A 34 15.41 -7.22 -4.63
C ALA A 34 15.26 -5.86 -5.35
N ASP A 35 14.05 -5.48 -5.77
CA ASP A 35 13.77 -4.17 -6.36
C ASP A 35 13.95 -3.06 -5.31
N GLU A 36 13.42 -3.24 -4.09
CA GLU A 36 13.54 -2.27 -2.99
C GLU A 36 14.99 -2.13 -2.50
N GLU A 37 15.76 -3.23 -2.43
CA GLU A 37 17.19 -3.20 -2.13
C GLU A 37 17.98 -2.38 -3.17
N ARG A 38 17.66 -2.55 -4.46
CA ARG A 38 18.28 -1.75 -5.53
C ARG A 38 17.89 -0.28 -5.43
N MET A 39 16.64 0.03 -5.07
CA MET A 39 16.21 1.42 -4.86
C MET A 39 16.96 2.04 -3.67
N LEU A 40 17.02 1.34 -2.53
CA LEU A 40 17.73 1.78 -1.34
C LEU A 40 19.23 2.01 -1.62
N ALA A 41 19.88 1.08 -2.33
CA ALA A 41 21.28 1.22 -2.73
C ALA A 41 21.49 2.47 -3.60
N LYS A 42 20.59 2.71 -4.56
CA LYS A 42 20.63 3.91 -5.41
C LYS A 42 20.44 5.20 -4.59
N LEU A 43 19.48 5.23 -3.68
CA LEU A 43 19.26 6.39 -2.80
C LEU A 43 20.49 6.69 -1.94
N ARG A 44 21.09 5.64 -1.34
CA ARG A 44 22.33 5.77 -0.56
C ARG A 44 23.52 6.31 -1.38
N ALA A 45 23.59 6.01 -2.67
CA ALA A 45 24.64 6.50 -3.55
C ALA A 45 24.43 7.95 -4.02
N GLU A 46 23.17 8.38 -4.22
CA GLU A 46 22.85 9.70 -4.78
C GLU A 46 22.66 10.78 -3.72
N LEU A 47 22.13 10.45 -2.54
CA LEU A 47 21.89 11.43 -1.48
C LEU A 47 23.16 12.20 -1.06
N PRO A 48 24.33 11.56 -0.83
CA PRO A 48 25.55 12.29 -0.49
C PRO A 48 25.98 13.28 -1.57
N LYS A 49 25.83 12.93 -2.86
CA LYS A 49 26.18 13.82 -3.97
C LYS A 49 25.32 15.08 -3.98
N LEU A 50 24.02 14.93 -3.71
CA LEU A 50 23.09 16.06 -3.62
C LEU A 50 23.41 16.94 -2.40
N THR A 51 23.72 16.33 -1.25
CA THR A 51 24.11 17.08 -0.04
C THR A 51 25.43 17.82 -0.22
N GLU A 52 26.43 17.20 -0.86
CA GLU A 52 27.70 17.86 -1.17
C GLU A 52 27.51 19.02 -2.16
N ALA A 53 26.69 18.83 -3.19
CA ALA A 53 26.37 19.89 -4.16
C ALA A 53 25.70 21.09 -3.47
N MET A 54 24.77 20.85 -2.54
CA MET A 54 24.12 21.90 -1.75
C MET A 54 25.12 22.60 -0.83
N ALA A 55 25.93 21.86 -0.07
CA ALA A 55 26.93 22.43 0.84
C ALA A 55 27.97 23.29 0.10
N ARG A 56 28.42 22.84 -1.09
CA ARG A 56 29.35 23.59 -1.94
C ARG A 56 28.74 24.90 -2.47
N ALA A 57 27.44 24.90 -2.77
CA ALA A 57 26.71 26.09 -3.19
C ALA A 57 26.55 27.12 -2.05
N GLU A 58 26.49 26.66 -0.80
CA GLU A 58 26.18 27.51 0.36
C GLU A 58 27.44 28.02 1.09
N ILE A 59 28.56 27.27 1.04
CA ILE A 59 29.81 27.59 1.77
C ILE A 59 30.85 28.28 0.86
N GLY A 60 30.65 28.30 -0.45
CA GLY A 60 31.69 28.61 -1.45
C GLY A 60 31.87 30.06 -1.92
N GLY A 61 31.12 31.07 -1.46
CA GLY A 61 31.33 32.45 -1.92
C GLY A 61 30.47 33.51 -1.25
N GLU A 62 31.06 34.69 -1.01
CA GLU A 62 30.44 35.88 -0.40
C GLU A 62 29.11 36.32 -1.06
N PRO A 63 28.23 37.02 -0.31
CA PRO A 63 26.79 37.12 -0.60
C PRO A 63 26.48 38.20 -1.61
N SER A 64 26.67 37.92 -2.90
CA SER A 64 26.05 38.71 -3.97
C SER A 64 26.10 37.94 -5.28
N TYR A 65 25.26 36.92 -5.44
CA TYR A 65 24.92 36.43 -6.78
C TYR A 65 23.48 35.95 -6.79
N ASP A 66 22.71 36.44 -7.76
CA ASP A 66 21.35 36.02 -8.03
C ASP A 66 21.34 34.52 -8.38
N ALA A 67 20.79 33.71 -7.48
CA ALA A 67 20.71 32.26 -7.59
C ALA A 67 19.97 31.76 -8.85
N SER A 68 19.32 32.66 -9.61
CA SER A 68 18.66 32.34 -10.88
C SER A 68 19.56 32.33 -12.12
N THR A 69 20.84 32.75 -12.03
CA THR A 69 21.66 33.04 -13.21
C THR A 69 22.92 32.17 -13.39
N THR A 70 23.26 31.29 -12.46
CA THR A 70 24.41 30.37 -12.64
C THR A 70 23.93 28.97 -13.01
N GLY A 71 24.40 28.46 -14.16
CA GLY A 71 23.99 27.15 -14.72
C GLY A 71 24.24 25.92 -13.82
N ALA A 72 24.91 26.10 -12.68
CA ALA A 72 25.04 25.10 -11.63
C ALA A 72 23.69 24.77 -10.95
N ALA A 73 22.82 25.76 -10.75
CA ALA A 73 21.48 25.55 -10.20
C ALA A 73 20.60 24.75 -11.18
N ASP A 74 20.71 25.02 -12.48
CA ASP A 74 19.99 24.27 -13.52
C ASP A 74 20.51 22.84 -13.67
N ALA A 75 21.82 22.61 -13.53
CA ALA A 75 22.39 21.27 -13.52
C ALA A 75 21.94 20.45 -12.29
N ALA A 76 21.91 21.06 -11.10
CA ALA A 76 21.40 20.42 -9.88
C ALA A 76 19.90 20.12 -9.99
N ARG A 77 19.11 21.05 -10.55
CA ARG A 77 17.67 20.87 -10.79
C ARG A 77 17.42 19.73 -11.79
N ALA A 78 18.13 19.71 -12.92
CA ALA A 78 18.02 18.66 -13.93
C ALA A 78 18.45 17.28 -13.38
N GLY A 79 19.52 17.23 -12.58
CA GLY A 79 19.95 16.02 -11.88
C GLY A 79 18.89 15.52 -10.89
N GLY A 80 18.35 16.41 -10.07
CA GLY A 80 17.28 16.13 -9.12
C GLY A 80 15.99 15.65 -9.80
N GLU A 81 15.61 16.24 -10.93
CA GLU A 81 14.46 15.83 -11.73
C GLU A 81 14.63 14.40 -12.27
N LYS A 82 15.82 14.06 -12.78
CA LYS A 82 16.11 12.72 -13.29
C LYS A 82 16.11 11.66 -12.20
N VAL A 83 16.62 11.99 -11.01
CA VAL A 83 16.54 11.12 -9.83
C VAL A 83 15.08 10.93 -9.42
N ARG A 84 14.29 11.99 -9.35
CA ARG A 84 12.86 11.96 -9.02
C ARG A 84 12.06 11.13 -10.03
N GLU A 85 12.32 11.29 -11.33
CA GLU A 85 11.68 10.51 -12.38
C GLU A 85 12.01 9.02 -12.24
N THR A 86 13.27 8.68 -11.97
CA THR A 86 13.66 7.28 -11.79
C THR A 86 13.04 6.69 -10.53
N ALA A 87 13.02 7.44 -9.43
CA ALA A 87 12.35 7.03 -8.20
C ALA A 87 10.86 6.80 -8.42
N LYS A 88 10.16 7.70 -9.13
CA LYS A 88 8.75 7.54 -9.50
C LYS A 88 8.50 6.27 -10.32
N ARG A 89 9.37 5.96 -11.29
CA ARG A 89 9.24 4.74 -12.10
C ARG A 89 9.46 3.48 -11.26
N ALA A 90 10.45 3.50 -10.38
CA ALA A 90 10.72 2.39 -9.49
C ALA A 90 9.58 2.18 -8.49
N ASP A 91 9.07 3.24 -7.85
CA ASP A 91 7.88 3.22 -6.99
C ASP A 91 6.64 2.69 -7.74
N ALA A 92 6.39 3.14 -8.97
CA ALA A 92 5.29 2.62 -9.78
C ALA A 92 5.45 1.12 -10.09
N SER A 93 6.67 0.65 -10.36
CA SER A 93 6.98 -0.76 -10.59
C SER A 93 6.77 -1.59 -9.32
N GLY A 94 7.28 -1.12 -8.17
CA GLY A 94 7.10 -1.75 -6.86
C GLY A 94 5.63 -1.88 -6.50
N ARG A 95 4.84 -0.80 -6.64
CA ARG A 95 3.38 -0.83 -6.42
C ARG A 95 2.67 -1.83 -7.33
N LYS A 96 3.08 -1.94 -8.60
CA LYS A 96 2.50 -2.91 -9.52
C LYS A 96 2.81 -4.33 -9.08
N ALA A 97 4.03 -4.61 -8.64
CA ALA A 97 4.42 -5.92 -8.14
C ALA A 97 3.71 -6.28 -6.83
N ALA A 98 3.63 -5.33 -5.89
CA ALA A 98 2.86 -5.46 -4.65
C ALA A 98 1.39 -5.81 -4.91
N ARG A 99 0.75 -5.12 -5.86
CA ARG A 99 -0.63 -5.44 -6.29
C ARG A 99 -0.78 -6.85 -6.83
N GLN A 100 0.23 -7.38 -7.52
CA GLN A 100 0.19 -8.77 -7.98
C GLN A 100 0.40 -9.76 -6.83
N ALA A 101 1.25 -9.42 -5.86
CA ALA A 101 1.47 -10.27 -4.67
C ALA A 101 0.20 -10.40 -3.82
N ARG A 102 -0.58 -9.32 -3.67
CA ARG A 102 -1.86 -9.34 -2.95
C ARG A 102 -2.93 -10.22 -3.59
N LYS A 103 -2.76 -10.63 -4.85
CA LYS A 103 -3.63 -11.61 -5.52
C LYS A 103 -3.32 -13.06 -5.16
N VAL A 104 -2.43 -13.28 -4.21
CA VAL A 104 -2.25 -14.59 -3.60
C VAL A 104 -3.07 -14.63 -2.30
N PRO A 105 -3.88 -15.69 -2.08
CA PRO A 105 -4.60 -15.86 -0.82
C PRO A 105 -3.72 -15.65 0.41
N GLY A 106 -4.20 -14.85 1.37
CA GLY A 106 -3.53 -14.60 2.64
C GLY A 106 -2.39 -13.57 2.62
N VAL A 107 -1.82 -13.22 1.46
CA VAL A 107 -0.72 -12.24 1.36
C VAL A 107 -1.15 -10.86 1.83
N ALA A 108 -2.35 -10.40 1.43
CA ALA A 108 -2.87 -9.10 1.85
C ALA A 108 -2.97 -8.96 3.38
N GLN A 109 -3.43 -10.02 4.05
CA GLN A 109 -3.54 -10.04 5.52
C GLN A 109 -2.17 -10.06 6.19
N ALA A 110 -1.25 -10.91 5.72
CA ALA A 110 0.11 -11.01 6.25
C ALA A 110 0.88 -9.69 6.06
N GLU A 111 0.78 -9.07 4.89
CA GLU A 111 1.39 -7.77 4.60
C GLU A 111 0.87 -6.70 5.56
N GLY A 112 -0.45 -6.59 5.70
CA GLY A 112 -1.08 -5.61 6.59
C GLY A 112 -0.68 -5.79 8.06
N GLN A 113 -0.55 -7.03 8.55
CA GLN A 113 -0.10 -7.32 9.91
C GLN A 113 1.35 -6.88 10.15
N VAL A 114 2.27 -7.23 9.23
CA VAL A 114 3.68 -6.84 9.35
C VAL A 114 3.82 -5.32 9.29
N LYS A 115 3.15 -4.68 8.32
CA LYS A 115 3.15 -3.21 8.21
C LYS A 115 2.52 -2.54 9.42
N GLY A 116 1.45 -3.10 9.98
CA GLY A 116 0.77 -2.55 11.16
C GLY A 116 1.56 -2.70 12.45
N ALA A 117 2.34 -3.77 12.61
CA ALA A 117 3.18 -3.96 13.80
C ALA A 117 4.29 -2.89 13.92
N ALA A 118 4.79 -2.43 12.78
CA ALA A 118 5.83 -1.42 12.66
C ALA A 118 5.30 0.00 12.36
N ALA A 119 4.00 0.16 12.14
CA ALA A 119 3.39 1.45 11.79
C ALA A 119 3.35 2.43 12.96
N ASP A 120 3.60 3.70 12.65
CA ASP A 120 3.26 4.84 13.50
C ASP A 120 1.91 5.44 13.07
N GLU A 121 1.37 6.40 13.84
CA GLU A 121 0.05 7.03 13.56
C GLU A 121 -0.06 7.54 12.13
N ALA A 122 1.00 8.18 11.61
CA ALA A 122 1.04 8.75 10.27
C ALA A 122 0.91 7.72 9.14
N ASP A 123 1.19 6.45 9.45
CA ASP A 123 1.09 5.35 8.50
C ASP A 123 -0.33 4.74 8.49
N ILE A 124 -1.20 5.12 9.42
CA ILE A 124 -2.55 4.60 9.49
C ILE A 124 -3.42 5.22 8.38
N PRO A 125 -4.20 4.43 7.62
CA PRO A 125 -5.01 4.89 6.48
C PRO A 125 -6.27 5.66 6.91
N ILE A 126 -6.19 6.33 8.06
CA ILE A 126 -7.22 7.19 8.64
C ILE A 126 -6.45 8.38 9.27
N ALA A 127 -6.70 9.59 8.78
CA ALA A 127 -6.01 10.78 9.25
C ALA A 127 -6.28 11.09 10.73
N ASP A 128 -5.29 11.61 11.48
CA ASP A 128 -5.43 11.98 12.89
C ASP A 128 -6.05 10.85 13.76
N TYR A 129 -5.66 9.61 13.49
CA TYR A 129 -6.29 8.41 14.04
C TYR A 129 -6.37 8.40 15.57
N ASP A 130 -5.34 8.86 16.25
CA ASP A 130 -5.29 8.86 17.72
C ASP A 130 -6.14 9.99 18.33
N LYS A 131 -6.50 10.99 17.53
CA LYS A 131 -7.38 12.10 17.94
C LYS A 131 -8.85 11.81 17.68
N GLN A 132 -9.18 10.81 16.87
CA GLN A 132 -10.56 10.46 16.56
C GLN A 132 -11.19 9.59 17.66
N ASN A 133 -12.50 9.77 17.88
CA ASN A 133 -13.25 8.87 18.73
C ASN A 133 -13.53 7.53 18.03
N ALA A 134 -13.92 6.52 18.80
CA ALA A 134 -14.15 5.18 18.26
C ALA A 134 -15.27 5.14 17.21
N ALA A 135 -16.31 5.98 17.33
CA ALA A 135 -17.44 6.00 16.40
C ALA A 135 -17.03 6.53 15.01
N ASP A 136 -16.24 7.61 14.98
CA ASP A 136 -15.73 8.21 13.75
C ASP A 136 -14.79 7.25 13.01
N ILE A 137 -13.94 6.54 13.75
CA ILE A 137 -13.08 5.49 13.19
C ILE A 137 -13.94 4.37 12.60
N VAL A 138 -14.89 3.84 13.39
CA VAL A 138 -15.78 2.75 12.97
C VAL A 138 -16.53 3.07 11.68
N ALA A 139 -16.93 4.33 11.47
CA ALA A 139 -17.59 4.77 10.25
C ALA A 139 -16.69 4.66 9.00
N ARG A 140 -15.38 4.86 9.16
CA ARG A 140 -14.40 4.81 8.07
C ARG A 140 -13.88 3.41 7.76
N LEU A 141 -13.94 2.49 8.73
CA LEU A 141 -13.37 1.14 8.57
C LEU A 141 -13.95 0.36 7.38
N GLY A 142 -15.23 0.60 7.01
CA GLY A 142 -15.85 -0.07 5.87
C GLY A 142 -15.24 0.30 4.52
N GLU A 143 -14.55 1.44 4.43
CA GLU A 143 -13.92 1.93 3.19
C GLU A 143 -12.51 1.34 2.98
N LEU A 144 -11.93 0.76 4.03
CA LEU A 144 -10.56 0.26 4.03
C LEU A 144 -10.46 -1.09 3.32
N SER A 145 -9.28 -1.34 2.73
CA SER A 145 -8.93 -2.66 2.18
C SER A 145 -8.62 -3.67 3.29
N GLN A 146 -8.60 -4.96 2.98
CA GLN A 146 -8.15 -6.00 3.90
C GLN A 146 -6.73 -5.75 4.45
N VAL A 147 -5.82 -5.20 3.63
CA VAL A 147 -4.46 -4.81 4.06
C VAL A 147 -4.53 -3.70 5.11
N ASP A 148 -5.32 -2.67 4.83
CA ASP A 148 -5.49 -1.51 5.69
C ASP A 148 -6.19 -1.87 7.02
N LEU A 149 -7.21 -2.74 6.96
CA LEU A 149 -7.88 -3.29 8.15
C LEU A 149 -6.92 -4.08 9.03
N ALA A 150 -6.05 -4.92 8.45
CA ALA A 150 -5.03 -5.66 9.19
C ALA A 150 -3.98 -4.73 9.82
N LYS A 151 -3.64 -3.62 9.13
CA LYS A 151 -2.77 -2.57 9.65
C LYS A 151 -3.38 -1.89 10.87
N VAL A 152 -4.64 -1.47 10.76
CA VAL A 152 -5.41 -0.85 11.84
C VAL A 152 -5.58 -1.80 13.03
N ASP A 153 -5.89 -3.09 12.81
CA ASP A 153 -5.98 -4.10 13.88
C ASP A 153 -4.69 -4.18 14.70
N SER A 154 -3.54 -4.27 14.01
CA SER A 154 -2.23 -4.41 14.64
C SER A 154 -1.83 -3.15 15.40
N TYR A 155 -2.08 -1.97 14.80
CA TYR A 155 -1.80 -0.69 15.44
C TYR A 155 -2.68 -0.48 16.67
N GLU A 156 -3.99 -0.69 16.56
CA GLU A 156 -4.95 -0.46 17.63
C GLU A 156 -4.67 -1.36 18.84
N ARG A 157 -4.30 -2.64 18.63
CA ARG A 157 -3.94 -3.57 19.71
C ARG A 157 -2.71 -3.14 20.50
N LYS A 158 -1.75 -2.48 19.85
CA LYS A 158 -0.50 -2.00 20.46
C LYS A 158 -0.68 -0.66 21.18
N HIS A 159 -1.66 0.14 20.75
CA HIS A 159 -1.88 1.49 21.25
C HIS A 159 -3.14 1.53 22.13
N ALA A 160 -4.21 2.19 21.66
CA ALA A 160 -5.37 2.52 22.49
C ALA A 160 -6.28 1.32 22.84
N ASN A 161 -6.19 0.21 22.09
CA ASN A 161 -6.92 -1.04 22.32
C ASN A 161 -8.44 -0.84 22.52
N ARG A 162 -9.04 0.06 21.73
CA ARG A 162 -10.47 0.40 21.80
C ARG A 162 -11.28 -0.78 21.28
N LYS A 163 -12.02 -1.43 22.18
CA LYS A 163 -12.79 -2.64 21.88
C LYS A 163 -13.75 -2.48 20.70
N GLY A 164 -14.50 -1.38 20.64
CA GLY A 164 -15.45 -1.14 19.54
C GLY A 164 -14.78 -1.04 18.16
N VAL A 165 -13.56 -0.49 18.10
CA VAL A 165 -12.76 -0.44 16.86
C VAL A 165 -12.32 -1.85 16.50
N LEU A 166 -11.71 -2.59 17.42
CA LEU A 166 -11.24 -3.96 17.18
C LEU A 166 -12.38 -4.92 16.82
N GLU A 167 -13.52 -4.83 17.47
CA GLU A 167 -14.71 -5.63 17.16
C GLU A 167 -15.21 -5.33 15.74
N LYS A 168 -15.27 -4.04 15.36
CA LYS A 168 -15.65 -3.65 14.00
C LYS A 168 -14.63 -4.15 12.98
N VAL A 169 -13.33 -3.98 13.23
CA VAL A 169 -12.27 -4.48 12.35
C VAL A 169 -12.40 -5.99 12.18
N ASN A 170 -12.57 -6.76 13.26
CA ASN A 170 -12.75 -8.21 13.17
C ASN A 170 -14.01 -8.60 12.38
N SER A 171 -15.08 -7.81 12.43
CA SER A 171 -16.31 -8.06 11.65
C SER A 171 -16.13 -7.82 10.15
N LEU A 172 -15.20 -6.95 9.78
CA LEU A 172 -14.87 -6.59 8.39
C LEU A 172 -13.73 -7.44 7.84
N ARG A 173 -12.83 -7.93 8.70
CA ARG A 173 -11.79 -8.86 8.26
C ARG A 173 -12.43 -10.17 7.80
N GLY A 174 -11.98 -10.64 6.64
CA GLY A 174 -12.47 -11.87 6.06
C GLY A 174 -11.74 -12.20 4.78
N GLU A 175 -12.13 -13.32 4.18
CA GLU A 175 -11.66 -13.65 2.84
C GLU A 175 -12.33 -12.72 1.83
N GLU A 176 -11.51 -12.12 0.98
CA GLU A 176 -11.98 -11.40 -0.18
C GLU A 176 -12.73 -12.36 -1.12
N PRO A 177 -13.71 -11.88 -1.91
CA PRO A 177 -14.39 -12.70 -2.91
C PRO A 177 -13.41 -13.39 -3.86
N TRP A 178 -12.28 -12.77 -4.13
CA TRP A 178 -11.07 -13.42 -4.65
C TRP A 178 -9.84 -12.62 -4.23
N PRO A 179 -8.65 -13.22 -4.25
CA PRO A 179 -7.44 -12.51 -3.88
C PRO A 179 -7.19 -11.23 -4.69
N GLY A 180 -6.91 -10.14 -3.97
CA GLY A 180 -6.69 -8.81 -4.53
C GLY A 180 -7.98 -8.11 -4.97
N TYR A 181 -9.15 -8.55 -4.50
CA TYR A 181 -10.44 -7.93 -4.83
C TYR A 181 -10.48 -6.45 -4.42
N ASP A 182 -9.97 -6.11 -3.25
CA ASP A 182 -10.02 -4.73 -2.74
C ASP A 182 -9.13 -3.76 -3.54
N GLU A 183 -8.20 -4.28 -4.34
CA GLU A 183 -7.31 -3.51 -5.21
C GLU A 183 -7.98 -3.11 -6.53
N LEU A 184 -9.07 -3.80 -6.91
CA LEU A 184 -9.77 -3.57 -8.15
C LEU A 184 -10.65 -2.33 -8.08
N THR A 185 -10.74 -1.62 -9.19
CA THR A 185 -11.73 -0.56 -9.40
C THR A 185 -13.13 -1.14 -9.55
N ALA A 186 -14.16 -0.31 -9.34
CA ALA A 186 -15.55 -0.75 -9.55
C ALA A 186 -15.78 -1.28 -10.98
N GLU A 187 -15.12 -0.67 -11.97
CA GLU A 187 -15.23 -1.07 -13.37
C GLU A 187 -14.56 -2.41 -13.66
N GLU A 188 -13.37 -2.66 -13.12
CA GLU A 188 -12.69 -3.96 -13.24
C GLU A 188 -13.51 -5.09 -12.59
N VAL A 189 -14.14 -4.83 -11.44
CA VAL A 189 -15.05 -5.81 -10.81
C VAL A 189 -16.28 -6.05 -11.68
N ARG A 190 -16.89 -5.01 -12.25
CA ARG A 190 -18.04 -5.16 -13.15
C ARG A 190 -17.72 -6.02 -14.37
N GLN A 191 -16.54 -5.85 -14.95
CA GLN A 191 -16.10 -6.68 -16.07
C GLN A 191 -15.89 -8.14 -15.65
N ALA A 192 -15.40 -8.37 -14.44
CA ALA A 192 -15.25 -9.72 -13.90
C ALA A 192 -16.60 -10.41 -13.63
N LEU A 193 -17.63 -9.66 -13.20
CA LEU A 193 -18.95 -10.19 -12.85
C LEU A 193 -19.62 -11.00 -13.98
N ALA A 194 -19.49 -10.55 -15.23
CA ALA A 194 -20.17 -11.15 -16.40
C ALA A 194 -19.73 -12.59 -16.72
N GLY A 195 -18.69 -13.11 -16.08
CA GLY A 195 -18.19 -14.48 -16.28
C GLY A 195 -18.31 -15.38 -15.04
N LEU A 196 -19.00 -14.95 -13.99
CA LEU A 196 -19.08 -15.64 -12.71
C LEU A 196 -20.41 -16.39 -12.55
N ASP A 197 -20.41 -17.41 -11.68
CA ASP A 197 -21.63 -18.08 -11.25
C ASP A 197 -22.40 -17.27 -10.20
N ASP A 198 -23.70 -17.53 -10.07
CA ASP A 198 -24.60 -16.82 -9.16
C ASP A 198 -24.12 -16.85 -7.71
N LYS A 199 -23.50 -17.96 -7.29
CA LYS A 199 -22.97 -18.10 -5.93
C LYS A 199 -21.87 -17.07 -5.69
N ARG A 200 -20.92 -16.95 -6.62
CA ARG A 200 -19.84 -15.96 -6.54
C ARG A 200 -20.38 -14.54 -6.63
N VAL A 201 -21.38 -14.28 -7.48
CA VAL A 201 -22.03 -12.96 -7.57
C VAL A 201 -22.71 -12.59 -6.23
N ALA A 202 -23.37 -13.55 -5.57
CA ALA A 202 -23.96 -13.36 -4.26
C ALA A 202 -22.89 -13.06 -3.18
N GLU A 203 -21.78 -13.80 -3.18
CA GLU A 203 -20.64 -13.58 -2.27
C GLU A 203 -20.06 -12.15 -2.43
N ILE A 204 -19.88 -11.67 -3.67
CA ILE A 204 -19.43 -10.31 -3.96
C ILE A 204 -20.42 -9.28 -3.40
N ARG A 205 -21.72 -9.47 -3.64
CA ARG A 205 -22.76 -8.54 -3.19
C ARG A 205 -22.81 -8.45 -1.67
N GLU A 206 -22.69 -9.58 -0.96
CA GLU A 206 -22.60 -9.61 0.51
C GLU A 206 -21.31 -8.97 1.03
N TYR A 207 -20.19 -9.19 0.35
CA TYR A 207 -18.92 -8.59 0.69
C TYR A 207 -18.99 -7.06 0.53
N GLU A 208 -19.44 -6.55 -0.62
CA GLU A 208 -19.56 -5.11 -0.89
C GLU A 208 -20.46 -4.39 0.11
N ARG A 209 -21.59 -5.00 0.51
CA ARG A 209 -22.50 -4.43 1.52
C ARG A 209 -21.86 -4.23 2.88
N ARG A 210 -20.92 -5.10 3.24
CA ARG A 210 -20.18 -5.00 4.51
C ARG A 210 -18.99 -4.05 4.41
N HIS A 211 -18.44 -3.87 3.21
CA HIS A 211 -17.23 -3.11 2.93
C HIS A 211 -17.54 -1.81 2.17
N LYS A 212 -16.80 -1.56 1.09
CA LYS A 212 -16.74 -0.29 0.35
C LYS A 212 -18.09 0.15 -0.24
N GLY A 213 -19.09 -0.75 -0.29
CA GLY A 213 -20.44 -0.43 -0.72
C GLY A 213 -20.49 0.21 -2.10
N ARG A 214 -19.63 -0.24 -3.03
CA ARG A 214 -19.50 0.40 -4.34
C ARG A 214 -20.80 0.24 -5.10
N LYS A 215 -21.55 1.33 -5.21
CA LYS A 215 -22.90 1.35 -5.82
C LYS A 215 -22.94 0.65 -7.19
N GLN A 216 -21.96 0.93 -8.04
CA GLN A 216 -21.87 0.32 -9.37
C GLN A 216 -21.68 -1.21 -9.33
N VAL A 217 -20.95 -1.73 -8.35
CA VAL A 217 -20.75 -3.18 -8.18
C VAL A 217 -22.01 -3.83 -7.61
N LEU A 218 -22.66 -3.19 -6.64
CA LEU A 218 -23.91 -3.68 -6.06
C LEU A 218 -25.03 -3.75 -7.10
N GLU A 219 -25.19 -2.70 -7.92
CA GLU A 219 -26.17 -2.65 -9.00
C GLU A 219 -25.88 -3.68 -10.10
N ALA A 220 -24.61 -3.87 -10.46
CA ALA A 220 -24.22 -4.89 -11.43
C ALA A 220 -24.48 -6.30 -10.90
N SER A 221 -24.07 -6.60 -9.66
CA SER A 221 -24.30 -7.91 -9.04
C SER A 221 -25.78 -8.24 -8.91
N GLU A 222 -26.62 -7.24 -8.61
CA GLU A 222 -28.08 -7.42 -8.57
C GLU A 222 -28.68 -7.73 -9.94
N ARG A 223 -28.16 -7.11 -11.00
CA ARG A 223 -28.58 -7.40 -12.37
C ARG A 223 -28.25 -8.83 -12.78
N GLU A 224 -26.99 -9.24 -12.60
CA GLU A 224 -26.55 -10.60 -12.95
C GLU A 224 -27.40 -11.67 -12.23
N LEU A 225 -27.68 -11.49 -10.93
CA LEU A 225 -28.54 -12.41 -10.17
C LEU A 225 -30.02 -12.40 -10.60
N SER A 226 -30.48 -11.36 -11.28
CA SER A 226 -31.85 -11.28 -11.79
C SER A 226 -32.00 -11.84 -13.21
N GLU A 227 -30.89 -11.98 -13.94
CA GLU A 227 -30.83 -12.48 -15.32
C GLU A 227 -30.49 -13.98 -15.39
N ALA A 228 -30.08 -14.60 -14.27
CA ALA A 228 -29.85 -16.04 -14.09
C ALA A 228 -31.15 -16.84 -13.89
#